data_AF-H1VY47-F1
#
_entry.id   AF-H1VY47-F1
#
_cell.length_a   1.000
_cell.length_b   1.000
_cell.length_c   1.000
_cell.angle_alpha   90.00
_cell.angle_beta   90.00
_cell.angle_gamma   90.00
#
_symmetry.space_group_name_H-M   'P 1'
#
loop_
_entity.id
_entity.type
_entity.pdbx_description
1 polymer ?
#
loop_
_entity_poly.entity_id
_entity_poly.type
_entity_poly.pdbx_seq_one_letter_code
_entity_poly.pdbx_strand_id
1 'polypeptide(L)' 'MQKVIRDAGGGHMAEKDHSSFVSAFDKGELFKPEQPGNVMARFVVNPEHNLSGMFIKWQAGELSAYQDA' A
#
# COMPACT_ATOMS: atom_id res chain seq x y z
N MET A 1 7.63 -0.87 -9.95
CA MET A 1 8.69 -0.78 -8.93
C MET A 1 8.92 -2.10 -8.20
N GLN A 2 7.90 -2.78 -7.65
CA GLN A 2 8.08 -4.03 -6.87
C GLN A 2 8.82 -5.16 -7.58
N LYS A 3 8.64 -5.33 -8.90
CA LYS A 3 9.39 -6.32 -9.70
C LYS A 3 10.91 -6.09 -9.66
N VAL A 4 11.35 -4.83 -9.78
CA VAL A 4 12.78 -4.46 -9.78
C VAL A 4 13.44 -4.80 -8.45
N ILE A 5 12.73 -4.62 -7.33
CA ILE A 5 13.24 -4.97 -5.99
C ILE A 5 13.47 -6.49 -5.87
N ARG A 6 12.56 -7.31 -6.41
CA ARG A 6 12.73 -8.76 -6.38
C ARG A 6 13.85 -9.23 -7.32
N ASP A 7 13.89 -8.69 -8.54
CA ASP A 7 14.82 -9.12 -9.58
C ASP A 7 16.26 -8.63 -9.34
N ALA A 8 16.42 -7.41 -8.82
CA ALA A 8 17.71 -6.71 -8.74
C ALA A 8 18.07 -6.22 -7.32
N GLY A 9 17.23 -6.45 -6.31
CA GLY A 9 17.51 -6.04 -4.92
C GLY A 9 18.44 -6.98 -4.15
N GLY A 10 18.70 -8.18 -4.68
CA GLY A 10 19.62 -9.14 -4.07
C GLY A 10 21.04 -8.58 -3.98
N GLY A 11 21.67 -8.65 -2.80
CA GLY A 11 23.03 -8.13 -2.55
C GLY A 11 23.13 -6.61 -2.40
N HIS A 12 22.07 -5.85 -2.71
CA HIS A 12 22.01 -4.39 -2.51
C HIS A 12 21.13 -3.97 -1.32
N MET A 13 20.33 -4.90 -0.79
CA MET A 13 19.48 -4.72 0.37
C MET A 13 19.84 -5.74 1.45
N ALA A 14 19.39 -5.48 2.69
CA ALA A 14 19.45 -6.50 3.72
C ALA A 14 18.66 -7.75 3.27
N GLU A 15 19.28 -8.92 3.44
CA GLU A 15 18.72 -10.20 2.96
C GLU A 15 17.31 -10.46 3.50
N LYS A 16 17.07 -10.10 4.76
CA LYS A 16 15.76 -10.18 5.41
C LYS A 16 14.68 -9.39 4.66
N ASP A 17 15.00 -8.18 4.23
CA ASP A 17 14.05 -7.28 3.57
C ASP A 17 13.77 -7.75 2.14
N HIS A 18 14.82 -8.14 1.40
CA HIS A 18 14.67 -8.71 0.06
C HIS A 18 13.82 -10.00 0.09
N SER A 19 14.12 -10.91 1.03
CA SER A 19 13.35 -12.15 1.23
C SER A 19 11.88 -11.87 1.55
N SER A 20 11.59 -10.83 2.35
CA SER A 20 10.20 -10.41 2.62
C SER A 20 9.47 -9.99 1.35
N PHE A 21 10.09 -9.20 0.46
CA PHE A 21 9.46 -8.79 -0.81
C PHE A 21 9.21 -9.96 -1.76
N VAL A 22 10.14 -10.92 -1.82
CA VAL A 22 9.97 -12.13 -2.62
C VAL A 22 8.83 -12.98 -2.06
N SER A 23 8.83 -13.24 -0.75
CA SER A 23 7.81 -14.06 -0.09
C SER A 23 6.40 -13.46 -0.23
N ALA A 24 6.25 -12.13 -0.06
CA ALA A 24 4.96 -11.46 -0.22
C ALA A 24 4.40 -11.57 -1.65
N PHE A 25 5.27 -11.60 -2.67
CA PHE A 25 4.86 -11.84 -4.04
C PHE A 25 4.44 -13.30 -4.26
N ASP A 26 5.24 -14.26 -3.79
CA ASP A 26 4.97 -15.68 -3.98
C ASP A 26 3.69 -16.14 -3.27
N LYS A 27 3.39 -15.54 -2.12
CA LYS A 27 2.15 -15.77 -1.36
C LYS A 27 0.93 -15.04 -1.93
N GLY A 28 1.11 -14.16 -2.92
CA GLY A 28 0.03 -13.36 -3.48
C GLY A 28 -0.53 -12.30 -2.51
N GLU A 29 0.26 -11.85 -1.54
CA GLU A 29 -0.15 -10.86 -0.52
C GLU A 29 -0.07 -9.41 -1.04
N LEU A 30 0.41 -9.21 -2.28
CA LEU A 30 0.52 -7.89 -2.87
C LEU A 30 -0.86 -7.35 -3.25
N PHE A 31 -1.23 -6.25 -2.61
CA PHE A 31 -2.39 -5.47 -2.98
C PHE A 31 -2.25 -4.91 -4.40
N LYS A 32 -3.38 -4.82 -5.09
CA LYS A 32 -3.46 -4.12 -6.36
C LYS A 32 -3.24 -2.62 -6.11
N PRO A 33 -2.43 -1.92 -6.92
CA PRO A 33 -2.12 -0.51 -6.68
C PRO A 33 -3.37 0.38 -6.69
N GLU A 34 -4.43 -0.03 -7.37
CA GLU A 34 -5.71 0.67 -7.44
C GLU A 34 -6.42 0.71 -6.07
N GLN A 35 -6.20 -0.27 -5.19
CA GLN A 35 -6.86 -0.32 -3.87
C GLN A 35 -6.48 0.87 -2.97
N PRO A 36 -5.19 1.09 -2.63
CA PRO A 36 -4.80 2.28 -1.89
C PRO A 36 -4.98 3.56 -2.72
N GLY A 37 -4.77 3.50 -4.04
CA GLY A 37 -4.90 4.66 -4.93
C GLY A 37 -6.31 5.23 -4.97
N ASN A 38 -7.33 4.38 -5.06
CA ASN A 38 -8.73 4.78 -5.06
C ASN A 38 -9.14 5.46 -3.77
N VAL A 39 -8.72 4.93 -2.61
CA VAL A 39 -9.01 5.52 -1.30
C VAL A 39 -8.46 6.95 -1.24
N MET A 40 -7.19 7.14 -1.62
CA MET A 40 -6.56 8.46 -1.62
C MET A 40 -7.26 9.43 -2.59
N ALA A 41 -7.57 8.96 -3.81
CA ALA A 41 -8.25 9.78 -4.81
C ALA A 41 -9.64 10.25 -4.33
N ARG A 42 -10.44 9.33 -3.77
CA ARG A 42 -11.78 9.66 -3.26
C ARG A 42 -11.74 10.57 -2.03
N PHE A 43 -10.76 10.38 -1.14
CA PHE A 43 -10.55 11.27 -0.01
C PHE A 43 -10.23 12.70 -0.48
N VAL A 44 -9.42 12.88 -1.52
CA VAL A 44 -9.14 14.21 -2.09
C VAL A 44 -10.39 14.84 -2.74
N VAL A 45 -11.21 14.04 -3.42
CA VAL A 45 -12.44 14.52 -4.08
C VAL A 45 -13.52 14.93 -3.05
N ASN A 46 -13.64 14.19 -1.94
CA ASN A 46 -14.62 14.47 -0.90
C ASN A 46 -14.00 14.32 0.51
N PRO A 47 -13.23 15.31 0.98
CA PRO A 47 -12.43 15.17 2.19
C PRO A 47 -13.26 15.20 3.47
N GLU A 48 -12.97 14.27 4.38
CA GLU A 48 -13.48 14.32 5.74
C GLU A 48 -12.57 15.22 6.59
N HIS A 49 -13.04 16.43 6.89
CA HIS A 49 -12.22 17.44 7.57
C HIS A 49 -11.82 17.09 9.02
N ASN A 50 -12.55 16.18 9.67
CA ASN A 50 -12.20 15.64 10.99
C ASN A 50 -10.91 14.79 10.97
N LEU A 51 -10.51 14.25 9.81
CA LEU A 51 -9.28 13.48 9.64
C LEU A 51 -8.07 14.36 9.28
N SER A 52 -8.26 15.68 9.20
CA SER A 52 -7.20 16.62 8.84
C SER A 52 -6.06 16.60 9.87
N GLY A 53 -4.81 16.49 9.38
CA GLY A 53 -3.61 16.44 10.22
C GLY A 53 -3.30 15.08 10.85
N MET A 54 -4.13 14.06 10.61
CA MET A 54 -3.91 12.71 11.13
C MET A 54 -3.05 11.87 10.17
N PHE A 55 -2.27 10.95 10.75
CA PHE A 55 -1.58 9.90 9.99
C PHE A 55 -2.37 8.60 10.08
N ILE A 56 -3.01 8.21 8.98
CA ILE A 56 -3.95 7.09 8.94
C ILE A 56 -3.50 6.12 7.84
N LYS A 57 -3.65 4.81 8.10
CA LYS A 57 -3.47 3.78 7.07
C LYS A 57 -4.66 3.80 6.11
N TRP A 58 -4.43 3.59 4.82
CA TRP A 58 -5.53 3.54 3.82
C TRP A 58 -6.60 2.47 4.11
N GLN A 59 -6.25 1.44 4.88
CA GLN A 59 -7.11 0.32 5.27
C GLN A 59 -7.91 0.59 6.55
N ALA A 60 -7.68 1.73 7.20
CA ALA A 60 -8.29 2.02 8.49
C ALA A 60 -9.82 2.19 8.35
N GLY A 61 -10.57 1.85 9.41
CA GLY A 61 -12.03 1.86 9.38
C GLY A 61 -12.61 3.26 9.16
N GLU A 62 -11.88 4.28 9.58
CA GLU A 62 -12.17 5.70 9.36
C GLU A 62 -12.24 6.05 7.87
N LEU A 63 -11.55 5.30 7.01
CA LEU A 63 -11.56 5.52 5.56
C LEU A 63 -12.47 4.53 4.80
N SER A 64 -13.30 3.75 5.52
CA SER A 64 -14.21 2.77 4.92
C SER A 64 -15.14 3.36 3.86
N ALA A 65 -15.59 4.62 4.04
CA ALA A 65 -16.41 5.34 3.07
C ALA A 65 -15.72 5.56 1.71
N TYR A 66 -14.39 5.48 1.66
CA TYR A 66 -13.57 5.70 0.47
C TYR A 66 -13.10 4.39 -0.18
N GLN A 67 -13.26 3.25 0.49
CA GLN A 67 -12.83 1.94 -0.02
C GLN A 67 -13.79 1.43 -1.12
N ASP A 68 -13.30 0.53 -1.97
CA ASP A 68 -14.15 -0.16 -2.95
C ASP A 68 -15.10 -1.13 -2.26
N ALA A 69 -16.32 -1.27 -2.80
CA ALA A 69 -17.36 -2.16 -2.29
C ALA A 69 -17.04 -3.65 -2.54
#